data_AF-A0A955NKN8-F1
#
_entry.id   AF-A0A955NKN8-F1
#
_cell.length_a   1.000
_cell.length_b   1.000
_cell.length_c   1.000
_cell.angle_alpha   90.00
_cell.angle_beta   90.00
_cell.angle_gamma   90.00
#
_symmetry.space_group_name_H-M   'P 1'
#
loop_
_entity.id
_entity.type
_entity.pdbx_description
1 polymer ?
#
loop_
_entity_poly.entity_id
_entity_poly.type
_entity_poly.pdbx_seq_one_letter_code
_entity_poly.pdbx_strand_id
1 'polypeptide(L)'
;MNPTKHLLLKTLMLNALLCPLCLSPSFAADTPDNTPPDGFVALFNGKDLTGWKGLVEDPEKRAEMSKEELAEAQKKADERMRAHWKVEDGALVFDGKGDSLCTAKDYGDFELWVDWKILPEGDSGIYLRGAPQVQI
;
A
#
# COMPACT_ATOMS: atom_id res chain seq x y z
N MET A 1 -32.03 -62.64 -47.45
CA MET A 1 -32.40 -61.35 -46.85
C MET A 1 -31.41 -61.03 -45.73
N ASN A 2 -30.39 -60.24 -46.04
CA ASN A 2 -29.87 -59.07 -45.30
C ASN A 2 -28.47 -58.78 -45.87
N PRO A 3 -28.17 -57.58 -46.40
CA PRO A 3 -26.86 -57.30 -46.97
C PRO A 3 -25.92 -56.62 -45.96
N THR A 4 -24.67 -57.08 -46.05
CA THR A 4 -23.36 -56.47 -45.75
C THR A 4 -23.32 -54.97 -45.39
N LYS A 5 -22.47 -54.62 -44.40
CA LYS A 5 -21.31 -53.71 -44.56
C LYS A 5 -20.46 -53.56 -43.28
N HIS A 6 -19.19 -53.95 -43.44
CA HIS A 6 -17.93 -53.31 -43.01
C HIS A 6 -17.73 -52.68 -41.62
N LEU A 7 -16.71 -53.24 -40.94
CA LEU A 7 -15.46 -52.57 -40.49
C LEU A 7 -15.59 -51.48 -39.40
N LEU A 8 -15.07 -51.74 -38.20
CA LEU A 8 -13.85 -51.10 -37.69
C LEU A 8 -13.57 -51.48 -36.23
N LEU A 9 -12.36 -52.01 -36.07
CA LEU A 9 -11.58 -52.25 -34.87
C LEU A 9 -11.32 -50.93 -34.12
N LYS A 10 -11.70 -50.80 -32.83
CA LYS A 10 -11.02 -49.88 -31.88
C LYS A 10 -11.12 -50.39 -30.44
N THR A 11 -10.08 -51.11 -30.03
CA THR A 11 -9.71 -51.35 -28.63
C THR A 11 -9.42 -50.00 -27.98
N LEU A 12 -10.24 -49.57 -27.02
CA LEU A 12 -9.98 -48.38 -26.23
C LEU A 12 -9.18 -48.79 -24.99
N MET A 13 -7.85 -48.65 -25.05
CA MET A 13 -7.02 -48.66 -23.85
C MET A 13 -7.23 -47.33 -23.12
N LEU A 14 -7.85 -47.40 -21.95
CA LEU A 14 -8.04 -46.28 -21.04
C LEU A 14 -6.72 -46.05 -20.26
N ASN A 15 -5.87 -45.16 -20.75
CA ASN A 15 -4.73 -44.66 -19.98
C ASN A 15 -5.24 -43.72 -18.89
N ALA A 16 -5.26 -44.18 -17.65
CA ALA A 16 -5.40 -43.31 -16.48
C ALA A 16 -4.10 -42.54 -16.27
N LEU A 17 -4.03 -41.32 -16.80
CA LEU A 17 -2.94 -40.38 -16.52
C LEU A 17 -3.17 -39.82 -15.11
N LEU A 18 -2.52 -40.42 -14.11
CA LEU A 18 -2.45 -39.88 -12.76
C LEU A 18 -1.54 -38.64 -12.81
N CYS A 19 -2.13 -37.45 -12.93
CA CYS A 19 -1.39 -36.19 -12.78
C CYS A 19 -1.12 -36.02 -11.28
N PRO A 20 0.14 -36.06 -10.80
CA PRO A 20 0.41 -35.70 -9.42
C PRO A 20 0.15 -34.20 -9.32
N LEU A 21 -0.96 -33.84 -8.68
CA LEU A 21 -1.22 -32.48 -8.25
C LEU A 21 -0.04 -32.08 -7.37
N CYS A 22 0.90 -31.30 -7.92
CA CYS A 22 1.95 -30.66 -7.14
C CYS A 22 1.24 -29.69 -6.19
N LEU A 23 0.87 -30.17 -5.01
CA LEU A 23 0.43 -29.35 -3.90
C LEU A 23 1.67 -28.65 -3.37
N SER A 24 2.11 -27.60 -4.06
CA SER A 24 3.10 -26.68 -3.52
C SER A 24 2.48 -26.12 -2.24
N PRO A 25 3.09 -26.32 -1.06
CA PRO A 25 2.60 -25.65 0.13
C PRO A 25 2.83 -24.16 -0.08
N SER A 26 1.74 -23.42 -0.27
CA SER A 26 1.76 -21.97 -0.29
C SER A 26 1.95 -21.50 1.15
N PHE A 27 3.18 -21.56 1.64
CA PHE A 27 3.58 -20.83 2.83
C PHE A 27 3.80 -19.36 2.45
N ALA A 28 2.71 -18.66 2.13
CA ALA A 28 2.69 -17.24 2.47
C ALA A 28 2.52 -17.25 3.99
N ALA A 29 3.63 -17.11 4.73
CA ALA A 29 3.53 -16.78 6.12
C ALA A 29 2.75 -15.46 6.20
N ASP A 30 1.64 -15.44 6.95
CA ASP A 30 0.90 -14.23 7.29
C ASP A 30 1.85 -13.33 8.08
N THR A 31 2.66 -12.57 7.34
CA THR A 31 3.60 -11.63 7.92
C THR A 31 2.74 -10.49 8.46
N PRO A 32 2.81 -10.15 9.76
CA PRO A 32 1.98 -9.09 10.31
C PRO A 32 2.18 -7.79 9.54
N ASP A 33 1.10 -7.06 9.29
CA ASP A 33 1.14 -5.75 8.63
C ASP A 33 2.20 -4.85 9.29
N ASN A 34 2.82 -3.99 8.48
CA ASN A 34 3.90 -3.08 8.89
C ASN A 34 5.21 -3.78 9.31
N THR A 35 5.37 -5.07 8.99
CA THR A 35 6.67 -5.75 9.02
C THR A 35 7.33 -5.62 7.65
N PRO A 36 8.42 -4.85 7.52
CA PRO A 36 9.07 -4.64 6.23
C PRO A 36 9.81 -5.91 5.78
N PRO A 37 9.88 -6.19 4.47
CA PRO A 37 10.74 -7.24 3.94
C PRO A 37 12.23 -6.89 4.13
N ASP A 38 13.11 -7.87 3.93
CA ASP A 38 14.56 -7.67 4.00
C ASP A 38 15.02 -6.52 3.09
N GLY A 39 15.84 -5.62 3.64
CA GLY A 39 16.32 -4.43 2.94
C GLY A 39 15.40 -3.21 3.03
N PHE A 40 14.19 -3.36 3.58
CA PHE A 40 13.27 -2.25 3.84
C PHE A 40 13.27 -1.85 5.31
N VAL A 41 12.94 -0.59 5.57
CA VAL A 41 12.68 -0.07 6.91
C VAL A 41 11.22 0.31 6.99
N ALA A 42 10.56 -0.06 8.10
CA ALA A 42 9.16 0.28 8.32
C ALA A 42 8.98 1.80 8.36
N LEU A 43 8.23 2.34 7.40
CA LEU A 43 7.86 3.75 7.39
C LEU A 43 6.75 4.05 8.41
N PHE A 44 5.80 3.11 8.54
CA PHE A 44 4.73 3.15 9.51
C PHE A 44 4.90 2.01 10.53
N ASN A 45 4.62 2.30 11.80
CA ASN A 45 4.81 1.35 12.91
C ASN A 45 3.57 0.52 13.24
N GLY A 46 2.45 0.75 12.53
CA GLY A 46 1.18 0.06 12.75
C GLY A 46 0.41 0.45 14.02
N LYS A 47 0.86 1.46 14.77
CA LYS A 47 0.37 1.75 16.13
C LYS A 47 -0.07 3.19 16.32
N ASP A 48 0.73 4.14 15.86
CA ASP A 48 0.51 5.56 16.10
C ASP A 48 1.19 6.43 15.02
N LEU A 49 0.98 7.73 15.12
CA LEU A 49 1.55 8.71 14.18
C LEU A 49 3.02 9.06 14.48
N THR A 50 3.74 8.26 15.27
CA THR A 50 5.18 8.47 15.48
C THR A 50 5.90 8.39 14.13
N GLY A 51 6.76 9.38 13.86
CA GLY A 51 7.43 9.50 12.57
C GLY A 51 6.63 10.26 11.51
N TRP A 52 5.44 10.76 11.84
CA TRP A 52 4.59 11.59 10.98
C TRP A 52 4.38 12.98 11.57
N LYS A 53 4.08 13.95 10.70
CA LYS A 53 3.79 15.36 11.03
C LYS A 53 2.74 15.92 10.06
N GLY A 54 2.08 17.00 10.45
CA GLY A 54 1.17 17.72 9.57
C GLY A 54 1.93 18.47 8.48
N LEU A 55 1.32 18.59 7.29
CA LEU A 55 1.86 19.44 6.22
C LEU A 55 1.78 20.92 6.62
N VAL A 56 2.91 21.62 6.54
CA VAL A 56 2.99 23.08 6.71
C VAL A 56 3.24 23.74 5.36
N GLU A 57 2.21 24.35 4.78
CA GLU A 57 2.27 25.13 3.54
C GLU A 57 2.97 24.41 2.37
N ASP A 58 2.99 25.09 1.22
CA ASP A 58 3.75 24.65 0.06
C ASP A 58 5.27 24.79 0.32
N PRO A 59 6.12 23.99 -0.35
CA PRO A 59 7.56 23.98 -0.11
C PRO A 59 8.23 25.36 -0.24
N GLU A 60 7.80 26.18 -1.19
CA GLU A 60 8.35 27.53 -1.43
C GLU A 60 8.12 28.44 -0.23
N LYS A 61 6.86 28.58 0.22
CA LYS A 61 6.52 29.40 1.39
C LYS A 61 7.20 28.88 2.65
N ARG A 62 7.26 27.55 2.83
CA ARG A 62 7.91 26.94 3.99
C ARG A 62 9.40 27.25 4.04
N ALA A 63 10.07 27.35 2.88
CA ALA A 63 11.49 27.72 2.80
C ALA A 63 11.74 29.19 3.14
N GLU A 64 10.74 30.06 2.96
CA GLU A 64 10.82 31.49 3.30
C GLU A 64 10.54 31.78 4.77
N MET A 65 9.92 30.85 5.51
CA MET A 65 9.61 31.02 6.93
C MET A 65 10.87 31.04 7.80
N SER A 66 10.86 31.88 8.84
CA SER A 66 11.83 31.73 9.93
C SER A 66 11.62 30.41 10.68
N LYS A 67 12.63 30.00 11.44
CA LYS A 67 12.56 28.77 12.25
C LYS A 67 11.43 28.84 13.29
N GLU A 68 11.22 30.01 13.89
CA GLU A 68 10.21 30.25 14.91
C GLU A 68 8.80 30.20 14.32
N GLU A 69 8.59 30.85 13.16
CA GLU A 69 7.31 30.80 12.44
C GLU A 69 6.98 29.38 11.99
N LEU A 70 7.97 28.68 11.42
CA LEU A 70 7.80 27.29 11.00
C LEU A 70 7.47 26.38 12.18
N ALA A 71 8.13 26.57 13.33
CA ALA A 71 7.83 25.77 14.53
C ALA A 71 6.40 25.99 15.03
N GLU A 72 5.90 27.23 15.00
CA GLU A 72 4.53 27.54 15.41
C GLU A 72 3.50 27.03 14.39
N ALA A 73 3.78 27.17 13.09
CA ALA A 73 2.95 26.60 12.03
C ALA A 73 2.91 25.07 12.12
N GLN A 74 4.04 24.43 12.42
CA GLN A 74 4.12 22.98 12.58
C GLN A 74 3.25 22.48 13.75
N LYS A 75 3.21 23.18 14.89
CA LYS A 75 2.31 22.80 15.99
C LYS A 75 0.85 22.77 15.54
N LYS A 76 0.41 23.82 14.82
CA LYS A 76 -0.96 23.93 14.30
C LYS A 76 -1.26 22.83 13.27
N ALA A 77 -0.32 22.57 12.37
CA ALA A 77 -0.44 21.49 11.40
C ALA A 77 -0.51 20.12 12.08
N ASP A 78 0.29 19.89 13.12
CA ASP A 78 0.30 18.63 13.88
C ASP A 78 -0.98 18.44 14.70
N GLU A 79 -1.54 19.51 15.25
CA GLU A 79 -2.85 19.47 15.92
C GLU A 79 -3.97 19.11 14.94
N ARG A 80 -3.97 19.75 13.76
CA ARG A 80 -4.95 19.47 12.69
C ARG A 80 -4.78 18.06 12.12
N MET A 81 -3.54 17.60 11.95
CA MET A 81 -3.23 16.22 11.58
C MET A 81 -3.83 15.24 12.59
N ARG A 82 -3.58 15.43 13.90
CA ARG A 82 -4.13 14.53 14.95
C ARG A 82 -5.65 14.54 15.03
N ALA A 83 -6.32 15.58 14.55
CA ALA A 83 -7.77 15.63 14.51
C ALA A 83 -8.39 14.74 13.41
N HIS A 84 -7.64 14.46 12.35
CA HIS A 84 -8.20 13.92 11.10
C HIS A 84 -7.48 12.70 10.51
N TRP A 85 -6.24 12.49 10.90
CA TRP A 85 -5.49 11.26 10.66
C TRP A 85 -5.49 10.40 11.92
N LYS A 86 -5.79 9.12 11.73
CA LYS A 86 -5.87 8.14 12.81
C LYS A 86 -5.15 6.87 12.41
N VAL A 87 -4.82 6.07 13.43
CA VAL A 87 -4.44 4.69 13.23
C VAL A 87 -5.63 3.81 13.62
N GLU A 88 -6.13 3.05 12.66
CA GLU A 88 -7.23 2.10 12.87
C GLU A 88 -6.82 0.78 12.21
N ASP A 89 -6.93 -0.32 12.96
CA ASP A 89 -6.59 -1.68 12.51
C ASP A 89 -5.22 -1.80 11.81
N GLY A 90 -4.21 -1.09 12.34
CA GLY A 90 -2.85 -1.14 11.79
C GLY A 90 -2.67 -0.38 10.48
N ALA A 91 -3.61 0.50 10.10
CA ALA A 91 -3.56 1.36 8.92
C ALA A 91 -3.66 2.85 9.28
N LEU A 92 -3.07 3.71 8.44
CA LEU A 92 -3.31 5.15 8.48
C LEU A 92 -4.64 5.47 7.80
N VAL A 93 -5.57 6.04 8.55
CA VAL A 93 -6.92 6.37 8.08
C VAL A 93 -7.13 7.87 8.10
N PHE A 94 -7.59 8.39 6.97
CA PHE A 94 -7.96 9.79 6.80
C PHE A 94 -9.48 9.93 6.78
N ASP A 95 -10.02 10.88 7.55
CA ASP A 95 -11.47 11.12 7.62
C ASP A 95 -12.00 12.06 6.51
N GLY A 96 -11.13 12.49 5.60
CA GLY A 96 -11.46 13.39 4.49
C GLY A 96 -11.49 14.88 4.86
N LYS A 97 -11.14 15.24 6.10
CA LYS A 97 -11.13 16.63 6.58
C LYS A 97 -9.71 17.00 6.98
N GLY A 98 -9.26 18.22 6.71
CA GLY A 98 -7.89 18.62 7.02
C GLY A 98 -6.91 18.38 5.88
N ASP A 99 -5.63 18.25 6.22
CA ASP A 99 -4.52 18.35 5.25
C ASP A 99 -3.72 17.05 5.15
N SER A 100 -2.77 17.01 4.22
CA SER A 100 -1.92 15.84 3.97
C SER A 100 -1.04 15.48 5.17
N LEU A 101 -0.85 14.18 5.36
CA LEU A 101 0.11 13.62 6.30
C LEU A 101 1.51 13.61 5.68
N CYS A 102 2.53 14.01 6.44
CA CYS A 102 3.91 14.05 5.99
C CYS A 102 4.80 13.19 6.87
N THR A 103 5.85 12.59 6.30
CA THR A 103 6.90 11.98 7.11
C THR A 103 7.64 13.07 7.90
N ALA A 104 7.97 12.79 9.17
CA ALA A 104 8.72 13.74 10.00
C ALA A 104 10.14 13.93 9.47
N LYS A 105 10.73 12.84 8.98
CA LYS A 105 12.04 12.75 8.33
C LYS A 105 11.92 12.98 6.82
N ASP A 106 12.92 13.65 6.24
CA ASP A 106 13.09 13.77 4.80
C ASP A 106 13.89 12.59 4.21
N TYR A 107 13.60 12.25 2.96
CA TYR A 107 14.23 11.14 2.23
C TYR A 107 14.82 11.60 0.90
N GLY A 108 15.95 11.00 0.53
CA GLY A 108 16.60 11.18 -0.77
C GLY A 108 16.01 10.24 -1.81
N ASP A 109 16.85 9.44 -2.47
CA ASP A 109 16.37 8.36 -3.32
C ASP A 109 15.93 7.17 -2.45
N PHE A 110 14.79 6.59 -2.78
CA PHE A 110 14.19 5.51 -2.02
C PHE A 110 13.36 4.58 -2.91
N GLU A 111 13.16 3.37 -2.42
CA GLU A 111 12.12 2.45 -2.88
C GLU A 111 11.00 2.44 -1.83
N LEU A 112 9.75 2.58 -2.26
CA LEU A 112 8.59 2.62 -1.38
C LEU A 112 7.67 1.43 -1.69
N TRP A 113 7.45 0.59 -0.68
CA TRP A 113 6.43 -0.44 -0.68
C TRP A 113 5.26 0.03 0.17
N VAL A 114 4.08 0.12 -0.43
CA VAL A 114 2.87 0.57 0.26
C VAL A 114 1.63 -0.07 -0.36
N ASP A 115 0.73 -0.52 0.49
CA ASP A 115 -0.64 -0.86 0.12
C ASP A 115 -1.57 0.29 0.48
N TRP A 116 -2.60 0.50 -0.33
CA TRP A 116 -3.62 1.51 -0.09
C TRP A 116 -5.01 0.97 -0.35
N LYS A 117 -5.99 1.63 0.26
CA LYS A 117 -7.41 1.37 0.02
C LYS A 117 -8.14 2.71 -0.09
N ILE A 118 -8.86 2.89 -1.19
CA ILE A 118 -9.68 4.06 -1.42
C ILE A 118 -11.16 3.68 -1.37
N LEU A 119 -11.97 4.52 -0.75
CA LEU A 119 -13.43 4.38 -0.73
C LEU A 119 -14.03 4.98 -2.02
N PRO A 120 -15.28 4.67 -2.37
CA PRO A 120 -15.95 5.31 -3.51
C PRO A 120 -15.83 6.84 -3.45
N GLU A 121 -15.54 7.45 -4.59
CA GLU A 121 -15.31 8.90 -4.73
C GLU A 121 -14.10 9.46 -3.96
N GLY A 122 -13.27 8.59 -3.37
CA GLY A 122 -12.02 9.02 -2.78
C GLY A 122 -11.04 9.51 -3.85
N ASP A 123 -10.28 10.55 -3.48
CA ASP A 123 -9.17 11.09 -4.26
C ASP A 123 -7.97 11.22 -3.33
N SER A 124 -6.85 10.62 -3.70
CA SER A 124 -5.63 10.65 -2.90
C SER A 124 -4.38 10.53 -3.77
N GLY A 125 -3.22 10.59 -3.15
CA GLY A 125 -1.97 10.32 -3.84
C GLY A 125 -0.78 10.40 -2.91
N ILE A 126 0.34 9.90 -3.41
CA ILE A 126 1.63 9.92 -2.71
C ILE A 126 2.50 11.00 -3.36
N TYR A 127 2.84 12.03 -2.60
CA TYR A 127 3.76 13.07 -3.03
C TYR A 127 5.21 12.65 -2.77
N LEU A 128 5.96 12.38 -3.83
CA LEU A 128 7.36 11.96 -3.74
C LEU A 128 8.21 13.18 -3.38
N ARG A 129 8.70 13.26 -2.14
CA ARG A 129 9.48 14.41 -1.63
C ARG A 129 8.74 15.75 -1.77
N GLY A 130 7.41 15.72 -1.71
CA GLY A 130 6.55 16.88 -1.91
C GLY A 130 6.11 17.12 -3.35
N ALA A 131 6.85 16.65 -4.36
CA ALA A 131 6.46 16.63 -5.78
C ALA A 131 7.41 15.74 -6.61
N PRO A 132 6.91 14.94 -7.59
CA PRO A 132 5.54 14.89 -8.10
C PRO A 132 4.58 14.05 -7.25
N GLN A 133 3.29 14.11 -7.56
CA GLN A 133 2.26 13.22 -7.02
C GLN A 133 2.14 11.96 -7.88
N VAL A 134 2.12 10.80 -7.24
CA VAL A 134 1.61 9.55 -7.82
C VAL A 134 0.14 9.42 -7.40
N GLN A 135 -0.77 9.50 -8.36
CA GLN A 135 -2.21 9.41 -8.11
C GLN A 135 -2.60 8.03 -7.59
N ILE A 136 -3.50 8.01 -6.61
CA ILE A 136 -4.18 6.82 -6.11
C ILE A 136 -5.67 6.89 -6.48
#